data_AF-A0A2V8C781-F1
#
_entry.id   AF-A0A2V8C781-F1
#
_cell.length_a   1.000
_cell.length_b   1.000
_cell.length_c   1.000
_cell.angle_alpha   90.00
_cell.angle_beta   90.00
_cell.angle_gamma   90.00
#
_symmetry.space_group_name_H-M   'P 1'
#
loop_
_entity.id
_entity.type
_entity.pdbx_description
1 polymer ?
#
loop_
_entity_poly.entity_id
_entity_poly.type
_entity_poly.pdbx_seq_one_letter_code
_entity_poly.pdbx_strand_id
1 'polypeptide(L)' 'DQYIGNLRKMKGIAIDAGDMDEPIATSVRTMHGILDVYGVTHTFEIYEGNHVNRISERMAKQALPFFASKLGQPRSSAR' A
#
# COMPACT_ATOMS: atom_id res chain seq x y z
N ASP A 1 0.80 5.21 18.79
CA ASP A 1 2.04 5.38 18.00
C ASP A 1 3.08 4.27 18.21
N GLN A 2 2.93 3.38 19.19
CA GLN A 2 3.82 2.26 19.55
C GLN A 2 4.59 1.58 18.39
N TYR A 3 3.98 1.39 17.22
CA TYR A 3 4.60 0.72 16.07
C TYR A 3 5.07 1.63 14.93
N ILE A 4 4.82 2.94 14.99
CA ILE A 4 5.20 3.90 13.94
C ILE A 4 6.70 3.82 13.62
N GLY A 5 7.54 3.69 14.64
CA GLY A 5 8.99 3.55 14.47
C GLY A 5 9.40 2.32 13.66
N ASN A 6 8.63 1.22 13.73
CA ASN A 6 8.88 0.01 12.94
C ASN A 6 8.31 0.14 11.53
N LEU A 7 7.14 0.76 11.37
CA LEU A 7 6.53 1.00 10.05
C LEU A 7 7.42 1.88 9.17
N ARG A 8 8.10 2.88 9.74
CA ARG A 8 9.10 3.70 9.01
C ARG A 8 10.28 2.91 8.44
N LYS A 9 10.59 1.74 9.01
CA LYS A 9 11.72 0.89 8.58
C LYS A 9 11.34 -0.05 7.44
N MET A 10 10.05 -0.17 7.13
CA MET A 10 9.60 -1.02 6.03
C MET A 10 10.10 -0.46 4.69
N LYS A 11 10.48 -1.35 3.76
CA LYS A 11 10.91 -0.96 2.41
C LYS A 11 9.80 -0.26 1.60
N GLY A 12 8.55 -0.51 1.96
CA GLY A 12 7.39 0.15 1.41
C GLY A 12 6.11 -0.38 2.05
N ILE A 13 5.08 0.46 2.05
CA ILE A 13 3.72 0.13 2.45
C ILE A 13 2.79 0.62 1.33
N ALA A 14 1.89 -0.24 0.87
CA ALA A 14 0.82 0.12 -0.06
C ALA A 14 -0.49 -0.46 0.47
N ILE A 15 -1.54 0.35 0.44
CA ILE A 15 -2.87 0.01 0.97
C ILE A 15 -3.93 0.50 -0.02
N ASP A 16 -4.89 -0.35 -0.35
CA ASP A 16 -5.99 -0.01 -1.25
C ASP A 16 -7.30 -0.69 -0.86
N ALA A 17 -8.42 -0.14 -1.33
CA ALA A 17 -9.74 -0.76 -1.19
C ALA A 17 -10.70 -0.27 -2.27
N GLY A 18 -11.68 -1.12 -2.60
CA GLY A 18 -12.84 -0.72 -3.41
C GLY A 18 -13.75 0.23 -2.64
N ASP A 19 -14.28 1.26 -3.30
CA ASP A 19 -15.17 2.26 -2.70
C ASP A 19 -16.48 1.69 -2.16
N MET A 20 -17.04 0.66 -2.80
CA MET A 20 -18.26 -0.03 -2.36
C MET A 20 -18.00 -1.06 -1.23
N ASP A 21 -16.74 -1.27 -0.83
CA ASP A 21 -16.39 -2.05 0.36
C ASP A 21 -16.28 -1.14 1.59
N GLU A 22 -17.38 -0.46 1.92
CA GLU A 22 -17.40 0.69 2.83
C GLU A 22 -16.70 0.46 4.18
N PRO A 23 -16.86 -0.69 4.88
CA PRO A 23 -16.13 -0.94 6.13
C PRO A 23 -14.61 -0.97 5.95
N ILE A 24 -14.12 -1.56 4.86
CA ILE A 24 -12.69 -1.66 4.56
C ILE A 24 -12.19 -0.33 3.99
N ALA A 25 -12.89 0.30 3.06
CA ALA A 25 -12.56 1.61 2.50
C ALA A 25 -12.41 2.67 3.59
N THR A 26 -13.33 2.71 4.56
CA THR A 26 -13.26 3.60 5.72
C THR A 26 -12.02 3.31 6.58
N SER A 27 -11.72 2.03 6.82
CA SER A 27 -10.54 1.62 7.59
C SER A 27 -9.24 1.98 6.87
N VAL A 28 -9.17 1.81 5.55
CA VAL A 28 -8.01 2.16 4.72
C VAL A 28 -7.80 3.67 4.69
N ARG A 29 -8.86 4.49 4.55
CA ARG A 29 -8.78 5.96 4.68
C ARG A 29 -8.25 6.38 6.05
N THR A 30 -8.73 5.73 7.12
CA THR A 30 -8.26 6.00 8.49
C THR A 30 -6.79 5.67 8.65
N MET A 31 -6.35 4.51 8.15
CA MET A 31 -4.95 4.11 8.19
C MET A 31 -4.05 5.07 7.40
N HIS A 32 -4.47 5.47 6.19
CA HIS A 32 -3.79 6.49 5.39
C HIS A 32 -3.60 7.79 6.20
N GLY A 33 -4.68 8.32 6.79
CA GLY A 33 -4.61 9.54 7.60
C GLY A 33 -3.66 9.41 8.80
N ILE A 34 -3.66 8.27 9.49
CA ILE A 34 -2.72 8.02 10.60
C ILE A 34 -1.28 7.99 10.09
N LEU A 35 -1.00 7.25 9.01
CA LEU A 35 0.35 7.17 8.45
C LEU A 35 0.85 8.54 7.96
N ASP A 36 -0.03 9.35 7.37
CA ASP A 36 0.27 10.72 6.93
C ASP A 36 0.57 11.66 8.11
N VAL A 37 -0.25 11.64 9.16
CA VAL A 37 -0.02 12.43 10.39
C VAL A 37 1.34 12.12 10.99
N TYR A 38 1.73 10.84 11.01
CA TYR A 38 3.05 10.43 11.46
C TYR A 38 4.10 10.50 10.35
N GLY A 39 3.83 10.98 9.14
CA GLY A 39 4.81 11.09 8.05
C GLY A 39 5.50 9.76 7.68
N VAL A 40 4.79 8.64 7.79
CA VAL A 40 5.27 7.31 7.35
C VAL A 40 5.04 7.21 5.84
N THR A 41 6.09 7.00 5.05
CA THR A 41 5.96 6.87 3.60
C THR A 41 5.13 5.65 3.21
N HIS A 42 4.05 5.87 2.47
CA HIS A 42 3.16 4.82 1.99
C HIS A 42 2.47 5.24 0.68
N THR A 43 1.85 4.26 0.02
CA THR A 43 0.96 4.47 -1.13
C THR A 43 -0.46 4.12 -0.72
N PHE A 44 -1.43 4.94 -1.14
CA PHE A 44 -2.83 4.79 -0.78
C PHE A 44 -3.71 5.00 -2.02
N GLU A 45 -4.75 4.18 -2.16
CA GLU A 45 -5.77 4.35 -3.20
C GLU A 45 -7.13 3.83 -2.74
N ILE A 46 -8.20 4.58 -3.03
CA ILE A 46 -9.56 4.04 -3.07
C ILE A 46 -9.98 3.98 -4.53
N TYR A 47 -10.34 2.81 -5.01
CA TYR A 47 -10.70 2.58 -6.41
C TYR A 47 -12.18 2.22 -6.55
N GLU A 48 -12.76 2.47 -7.72
CA GLU A 48 -14.12 2.03 -8.01
C GLU A 48 -14.18 0.49 -7.99
N GLY A 49 -14.88 -0.08 -7.02
CA GLY A 49 -14.88 -1.52 -6.78
C GLY A 49 -15.59 -1.93 -5.49
N ASN A 50 -15.94 -3.21 -5.39
CA ASN A 50 -16.47 -3.81 -4.17
C ASN A 50 -15.44 -4.76 -3.55
N HIS A 51 -15.84 -5.51 -2.52
CA HIS A 51 -14.94 -6.40 -1.78
C HIS A 51 -14.16 -7.40 -2.65
N VAL A 52 -14.71 -7.83 -3.79
CA VAL A 52 -14.15 -8.96 -4.57
C VAL A 52 -13.90 -8.65 -6.05
N ASN A 53 -14.50 -7.61 -6.61
CA ASN A 53 -14.29 -7.28 -8.01
C ASN A 53 -12.90 -6.66 -8.21
N ARG A 54 -12.39 -6.77 -9.45
CA ARG A 54 -11.09 -6.21 -9.87
C ARG A 54 -9.86 -6.75 -9.12
N ILE A 55 -9.97 -7.69 -8.17
CA ILE A 55 -8.83 -8.25 -7.42
C ILE A 55 -7.73 -8.76 -8.37
N SER A 56 -8.07 -9.54 -9.40
CA SER A 56 -7.08 -10.03 -10.38
C SER A 56 -6.37 -8.88 -11.11
N GLU A 57 -7.09 -7.81 -11.45
CA GLU A 57 -6.53 -6.62 -12.08
C GLU A 57 -5.62 -5.83 -11.11
N ARG A 58 -6.07 -5.60 -9.86
CA ARG A 58 -5.28 -4.94 -8.81
C ARG A 58 -4.00 -5.70 -8.53
N MET A 59 -4.06 -7.04 -8.47
CA MET A 59 -2.89 -7.87 -8.28
C MET A 59 -1.87 -7.67 -9.42
N ALA A 60 -2.33 -7.72 -10.67
CA ALA A 60 -1.46 -7.60 -11.84
C ALA A 60 -0.89 -6.19 -12.04
N LYS A 61 -1.71 -5.15 -11.85
CA LYS A 61 -1.35 -3.76 -12.19
C LYS A 61 -0.82 -2.94 -11.02
N GLN A 62 -1.12 -3.31 -9.78
CA GLN A 62 -0.76 -2.54 -8.59
C GLN A 62 0.15 -3.33 -7.65
N ALA A 63 -0.32 -4.46 -7.11
CA ALA A 63 0.39 -5.17 -6.05
C ALA A 63 1.73 -5.76 -6.53
N LEU A 64 1.73 -6.53 -7.63
CA LEU A 64 2.96 -7.14 -8.15
C LEU A 64 4.00 -6.09 -8.60
N PRO A 65 3.63 -5.03 -9.37
CA PRO A 65 4.55 -3.94 -9.70
C PRO A 65 5.09 -3.20 -8.47
N PHE A 66 4.25 -2.97 -7.46
CA PHE A 66 4.68 -2.36 -6.20
C PHE A 66 5.80 -3.19 -5.56
N PHE A 67 5.59 -4.49 -5.36
CA PHE A 67 6.62 -5.36 -4.79
C PHE A 67 7.87 -5.44 -5.65
N ALA A 68 7.73 -5.53 -6.98
CA ALA A 68 8.86 -5.50 -7.91
C ALA A 68 9.70 -4.21 -7.73
N SER A 69 9.06 -3.06 -7.52
CA SER A 69 9.77 -1.78 -7.30
C SER A 69 10.51 -1.70 -5.95
N LYS A 70 10.04 -2.42 -4.92
CA LYS A 70 10.63 -2.38 -3.57
C LYS A 70 11.65 -3.50 -3.32
N LEU A 71 11.53 -4.61 -4.05
CA LEU A 71 12.30 -5.83 -3.85
C LEU A 71 13.17 -6.22 -5.06
N GLY A 72 12.92 -5.64 -6.23
CA GLY A 72 13.71 -5.85 -7.44
C GLY A 72 15.16 -5.44 -7.23
N GLN A 73 16.06 -6.43 -7.37
CA GLN A 73 17.52 -6.49 -7.17
C GLN A 73 18.27 -5.26 -6.61
N PRO A 74 19.19 -5.46 -5.63
CA PRO A 74 20.20 -4.44 -5.34
C PRO A 74 21.02 -4.18 -6.61
N ARG A 75 21.32 -2.91 -6.90
CA ARG A 75 22.26 -2.55 -7.98
C ARG A 75 23.48 -3.46 -7.86
N SER A 76 23.74 -4.29 -8.86
CA SER A 76 25.08 -4.86 -8.98
C SER A 76 26.03 -3.69 -9.11
N SER A 77 26.89 -3.47 -8.11
CA SER A 77 28.08 -2.67 -8.31
C SER A 77 28.87 -3.36 -9.42
N ALA A 78 28.76 -2.84 -10.64
CA ALA A 78 29.75 -3.13 -11.66
C ALA A 78 31.12 -2.76 -11.06
N ARG A 79 32.03 -3.72 -11.11
CA ARG A 79 33.42 -3.59 -10.69
C ARG A 79 34.13 -2.49 -11.48
#